data_AF-D7IYI1-F1
#
_entry.id   AF-D7IYI1-F1
#
_cell.length_a   1.000
_cell.length_b   1.000
_cell.length_c   1.000
_cell.angle_alpha   90.00
_cell.angle_beta   90.00
_cell.angle_gamma   90.00
#
_symmetry.space_group_name_H-M   'P 1'
#
loop_
_entity.id
_entity.type
_entity.pdbx_description
1 polymer ?
#
loop_
_entity_poly.entity_id
_entity_poly.type
_entity_poly.pdbx_seq_one_letter_code
_entity_poly.pdbx_strand_id
1 'polypeptide(L)'
;MGKVYHPTQTTVDYQNEYLSSEKQDESDAERRQAHHIIKDYNKANPKVTSVQCCFLKERFLYLIIYKSRIFAHEFIIRQTMKRILFSFFLSLITILSFAADGFTVADVFTDHMVLQRNAIIKIWGEAQNGSLVEVRFAGQLRKVKAIQGKWQVTLKTGEAGGPYKLDIINGNNKVSFQDVLIGDVWLAGGQSNMEFALRRVKDAQKEISSADYPQIRYYKVPRKFYPEQEVSKASWRVCSPQTAPEFSAIAYYFSRNIHKELNIPIGIIQIPVGGTTVEAWTSRSLLMSDKDFRPIVQHYDSIVNSYGSDGYEKLYNRYVSSLAEYHQLNAEQKKYIDKPVEPMGRKNFHRPIGLSETMLNTVIPYTLKGFLFYQGESNTARGAQYRKLFPAMINEWRTAWGQGDIPFLFIQLPRFETKTRYWYELREAQYLTSHHVKNTAMVVAFDQGNPKDIHPIVKDTVGWRLSQLALGKVYGKKVVCQGPEFKKMTKTADGSLLLDFANAGTGLVSKDNAATLSGFTVAGKDGKFYPAEAIIVGKNQVKVKNNLVTTPVDVRYLWVNSADMNLFNKEGFPAFPFRTDKYRLVTEGVYVNPEPKICRSSL
;
A
#
# COMPACT_ATOMS: atom_id res chain seq x y z
N MET A 1 -24.43 20.56 -52.61
CA MET A 1 -24.45 21.15 -51.25
C MET A 1 -23.74 20.17 -50.33
N GLY A 2 -22.68 20.42 -49.58
CA GLY A 2 -21.75 21.53 -49.37
C GLY A 2 -20.56 20.95 -48.58
N LYS A 3 -19.36 21.27 -49.06
CA LYS A 3 -17.95 20.93 -48.75
C LYS A 3 -17.49 20.23 -47.44
N VAL A 4 -16.49 19.37 -47.68
CA VAL A 4 -15.46 18.76 -46.81
C VAL A 4 -14.49 19.81 -46.23
N TYR A 5 -14.00 19.60 -45.00
CA TYR A 5 -12.97 20.41 -44.34
C TYR A 5 -11.65 19.61 -44.18
N HIS A 6 -10.56 20.15 -44.72
CA HIS A 6 -9.17 19.90 -44.33
C HIS A 6 -8.33 21.18 -44.65
N PRO A 7 -7.16 21.35 -44.02
CA PRO A 7 -6.68 22.61 -43.44
C PRO A 7 -5.78 23.42 -44.37
N THR A 8 -5.75 24.75 -44.22
CA THR A 8 -4.83 25.63 -44.96
C THR A 8 -3.81 26.32 -44.05
N GLN A 9 -2.55 26.22 -44.47
CA GLN A 9 -1.40 27.00 -44.05
C GLN A 9 -1.63 28.50 -44.30
N THR A 10 -1.44 29.33 -43.27
CA THR A 10 -1.25 30.78 -43.43
C THR A 10 -0.43 31.31 -42.24
N THR A 11 0.89 31.38 -42.40
CA THR A 11 1.79 32.21 -41.56
C THR A 11 3.14 32.51 -42.22
N VAL A 12 3.25 32.46 -43.56
CA VAL A 12 4.54 32.72 -44.25
C VAL A 12 4.49 33.93 -45.21
N ASP A 13 3.32 34.41 -45.65
CA ASP A 13 3.25 35.55 -46.57
C ASP A 13 3.16 36.94 -45.91
N TYR A 14 2.82 37.05 -44.61
CA TYR A 14 2.75 38.36 -43.93
C TYR A 14 4.13 38.94 -43.52
N GLN A 15 5.18 38.11 -43.44
CA GLN A 15 6.51 38.60 -43.04
C GLN A 15 7.33 39.18 -44.20
N ASN A 16 7.09 38.76 -45.44
CA ASN A 16 7.86 39.22 -46.59
C ASN A 16 7.41 40.59 -47.12
N GLU A 17 6.13 40.95 -47.01
CA GLU A 17 5.66 42.30 -47.36
C GLU A 17 6.16 43.36 -46.36
N TYR A 18 6.14 43.08 -45.06
CA TYR A 18 6.57 44.01 -44.00
C TYR A 18 8.07 44.32 -44.03
N LEU A 19 8.89 43.29 -44.31
CA LEU A 19 10.35 43.45 -44.46
C LEU A 19 10.76 44.15 -45.76
N SER A 20 9.88 44.19 -46.76
CA SER A 20 10.12 44.93 -48.00
C SER A 20 9.80 46.42 -47.87
N SER A 21 8.76 46.78 -47.10
CA SER A 21 8.38 48.17 -46.85
C SER A 21 9.33 48.89 -45.89
N GLU A 22 9.80 48.22 -44.82
CA GLU A 22 10.77 48.81 -43.87
C GLU A 22 12.12 49.11 -44.52
N LYS A 23 12.60 48.24 -45.42
CA LYS A 23 13.86 48.47 -46.16
C LYS A 23 13.77 49.65 -47.13
N GLN A 24 12.59 49.97 -47.63
CA GLN A 24 12.39 51.08 -48.57
C GLN A 24 12.27 52.42 -47.80
N ASP A 25 11.62 52.42 -46.64
CA ASP A 25 11.50 53.59 -45.76
C ASP A 25 12.84 53.98 -45.08
N GLU A 26 13.68 53.02 -44.65
CA GLU A 26 15.02 53.32 -44.11
C GLU A 26 15.94 53.95 -45.17
N SER A 27 15.89 53.46 -46.41
CA SER A 27 16.63 54.01 -47.57
C SER A 27 16.25 55.47 -47.86
N ASP A 28 14.96 55.80 -47.77
CA ASP A 28 14.45 57.14 -48.03
C ASP A 28 14.66 58.11 -46.85
N ALA A 29 14.76 57.59 -45.62
CA ALA A 29 15.15 58.37 -44.43
C ALA A 29 16.64 58.75 -44.47
N GLU A 30 17.52 57.80 -44.80
CA GLU A 30 18.96 58.06 -44.93
C GLU A 30 19.28 59.03 -46.09
N ARG A 31 18.57 58.92 -47.22
CA ARG A 31 18.67 59.91 -48.32
C ARG A 31 18.23 61.31 -47.92
N ARG A 32 17.17 61.45 -47.13
CA ARG A 32 16.69 62.74 -46.62
C ARG A 32 17.66 63.35 -45.61
N GLN A 33 18.26 62.54 -44.74
CA GLN A 33 19.26 62.98 -43.77
C GLN A 33 20.57 63.43 -44.46
N ALA A 34 21.03 62.69 -45.47
CA ALA A 34 22.19 63.10 -46.28
C ALA A 34 21.93 64.41 -47.05
N HIS A 35 20.72 64.62 -47.59
CA HIS A 35 20.34 65.87 -48.23
C HIS A 35 20.34 67.06 -47.27
N HIS A 36 19.86 66.88 -46.04
CA HIS A 36 19.88 67.93 -45.01
C HIS A 36 21.30 68.31 -44.60
N ILE A 37 22.18 67.33 -44.37
CA ILE A 37 23.59 67.58 -44.00
C ILE A 37 24.34 68.32 -45.12
N ILE A 38 24.10 67.96 -46.39
CA ILE A 38 24.70 68.66 -47.55
C ILE A 38 24.17 70.09 -47.67
N LYS A 39 22.87 70.30 -47.41
CA LYS A 39 22.24 71.62 -47.45
C LYS A 39 22.77 72.55 -46.35
N ASP A 40 22.95 72.03 -45.13
CA ASP A 40 23.47 72.79 -44.00
C ASP A 40 24.98 73.09 -44.15
N TYR A 41 25.75 72.15 -44.69
CA TYR A 41 27.17 72.36 -45.01
C TYR A 41 27.38 73.45 -46.08
N ASN A 42 26.56 73.46 -47.14
CA ASN A 42 26.59 74.48 -48.19
C ASN A 42 26.14 75.86 -47.71
N LYS A 43 25.23 75.92 -46.73
CA LYS A 43 24.75 77.17 -46.11
C LYS A 43 25.80 77.81 -45.20
N ALA A 44 26.63 76.99 -44.55
CA ALA A 44 27.69 77.46 -43.65
C ALA A 44 28.99 77.87 -44.37
N ASN A 45 29.19 77.49 -45.64
CA ASN A 45 30.47 77.68 -46.36
C ASN A 45 30.29 78.19 -47.82
N PRO A 46 29.87 79.45 -48.03
CA PRO A 46 29.48 79.97 -49.35
C PRO A 46 30.64 80.26 -50.33
N LYS A 47 31.91 80.00 -49.96
CA LYS A 47 33.11 80.24 -50.81
C LYS A 47 33.96 79.00 -51.08
N VAL A 48 33.44 77.79 -50.87
CA VAL A 48 34.17 76.56 -51.22
C VAL A 48 33.97 76.27 -52.71
N THR A 49 35.01 76.55 -53.50
CA THR A 49 35.08 76.20 -54.92
C THR A 49 35.03 74.69 -55.11
N SER A 50 34.42 74.25 -56.22
CA SER A 50 33.92 72.91 -56.51
C SER A 50 34.93 71.75 -56.52
N VAL A 51 36.19 71.98 -56.17
CA VAL A 51 37.26 70.94 -56.23
C VAL A 51 37.59 70.34 -54.85
N GLN A 52 37.50 71.12 -53.77
CA GLN A 52 37.75 70.60 -52.41
C GLN A 52 36.58 69.77 -51.85
N CYS A 53 35.38 69.92 -52.42
CA CYS A 53 34.18 69.17 -52.03
C CYS A 53 34.19 67.72 -52.57
N CYS A 54 34.89 67.45 -53.68
CA CYS A 54 34.97 66.10 -54.27
C CYS A 54 35.86 65.15 -53.44
N PHE A 55 37.01 65.62 -52.93
CA PHE A 55 37.91 64.79 -52.11
C PHE A 55 37.33 64.41 -50.75
N LEU A 56 36.56 65.31 -50.13
CA LEU A 56 35.85 65.02 -48.87
C LEU A 56 34.66 64.07 -49.11
N LYS A 57 33.92 64.23 -50.21
CA LYS A 57 32.85 63.30 -50.60
C LYS A 57 33.35 61.89 -50.89
N GLU A 58 34.47 61.74 -51.60
CA GLU A 58 35.06 60.43 -51.87
C GLU A 58 35.56 59.74 -50.60
N ARG A 59 36.25 60.45 -49.71
CA ARG A 59 36.68 59.88 -48.41
C ARG A 59 35.49 59.51 -47.51
N PHE A 60 34.43 60.31 -47.50
CA PHE A 60 33.21 59.98 -46.76
C PHE A 60 32.48 58.77 -47.36
N LEU A 61 32.38 58.69 -48.69
CA LEU A 61 31.85 57.51 -49.38
C LEU A 61 32.66 56.26 -49.06
N TYR A 62 34.00 56.37 -49.06
CA TYR A 62 34.89 55.25 -48.75
C TYR A 62 34.74 54.78 -47.29
N LEU A 63 34.61 55.70 -46.34
CA LEU A 63 34.36 55.41 -44.93
C LEU A 63 32.97 54.80 -44.69
N ILE A 64 31.95 55.27 -45.41
CA ILE A 64 30.61 54.68 -45.37
C ILE A 64 30.66 53.26 -45.94
N ILE A 65 31.21 53.06 -47.14
CA ILE A 65 31.33 51.73 -47.77
C ILE A 65 32.14 50.76 -46.89
N TYR A 66 33.23 51.23 -46.27
CA TYR A 66 34.05 50.43 -45.38
C TYR A 66 33.31 50.05 -44.08
N LYS A 67 32.60 51.00 -43.45
CA LYS A 67 31.75 50.71 -42.28
C LYS A 67 30.57 49.81 -42.63
N SER A 68 29.92 50.00 -43.78
CA SER A 68 28.85 49.14 -44.28
C SER A 68 29.34 47.71 -44.54
N ARG A 69 30.57 47.54 -45.06
CA ARG A 69 31.19 46.21 -45.23
C ARG A 69 31.51 45.55 -43.89
N ILE A 70 32.01 46.28 -42.90
CA ILE A 70 32.25 45.74 -41.54
C ILE A 70 30.92 45.35 -40.88
N PHE A 71 29.89 46.20 -40.96
CA PHE A 71 28.56 45.89 -40.45
C PHE A 71 27.94 44.67 -41.14
N ALA A 72 28.08 44.56 -42.46
CA ALA A 72 27.64 43.37 -43.20
C ALA A 72 28.40 42.11 -42.75
N HIS A 73 29.73 42.21 -42.54
CA HIS A 73 30.52 41.08 -42.07
C HIS A 73 30.15 40.67 -40.64
N GLU A 74 29.97 41.61 -39.71
CA GLU A 74 29.51 41.33 -38.35
C GLU A 74 28.08 40.76 -38.33
N PHE A 75 27.19 41.27 -39.18
CA PHE A 75 25.82 40.75 -39.31
C PHE A 75 25.82 39.30 -39.83
N ILE A 76 26.64 39.01 -40.84
CA ILE A 76 26.80 37.64 -41.37
C ILE A 76 27.40 36.72 -40.30
N ILE A 77 28.44 37.16 -39.57
CA ILE A 77 29.06 36.36 -38.50
C ILE A 77 28.05 36.11 -37.36
N ARG A 78 27.26 37.11 -36.95
CA ARG A 78 26.21 36.95 -35.93
C ARG A 78 25.09 36.01 -36.39
N GLN A 79 24.65 36.09 -37.65
CA GLN A 79 23.66 35.17 -38.23
C GLN A 79 24.21 33.74 -38.32
N THR A 80 25.48 33.58 -38.71
CA THR A 80 26.15 32.28 -38.82
C THR A 80 26.35 31.65 -37.44
N MET A 81 26.79 32.43 -36.44
CA MET A 81 26.89 32.01 -35.04
C MET A 81 25.53 31.64 -34.45
N LYS A 82 24.46 32.40 -34.73
CA LYS A 82 23.09 32.05 -34.32
C LYS A 82 22.63 30.72 -34.93
N ARG A 83 22.93 30.47 -36.21
CA ARG A 83 22.63 29.19 -36.87
C ARG A 83 23.43 28.04 -36.29
N ILE A 84 24.73 28.23 -36.01
CA ILE A 84 25.57 27.22 -35.37
C ILE A 84 25.08 26.93 -33.94
N LEU A 85 24.80 27.95 -33.14
CA LEU A 85 24.23 27.81 -31.79
C LEU A 85 22.86 27.14 -31.82
N PHE A 86 22.01 27.46 -32.80
CA PHE A 86 20.71 26.81 -32.98
C PHE A 86 20.85 25.34 -33.39
N SER A 87 21.80 25.01 -34.26
CA SER A 87 22.14 23.62 -34.62
C SER A 87 22.74 22.84 -33.45
N PHE A 88 23.59 23.46 -32.63
CA PHE A 88 24.10 22.88 -31.39
C PHE A 88 22.99 22.70 -30.34
N PHE A 89 22.04 23.62 -30.26
CA PHE A 89 20.87 23.48 -29.39
C PHE A 89 19.93 22.37 -29.88
N LEU A 90 19.72 22.24 -31.19
CA LEU A 90 18.96 21.13 -31.78
C LEU A 90 19.66 19.78 -31.57
N SER A 91 20.98 19.72 -31.70
CA SER A 91 21.75 18.50 -31.44
C SER A 91 21.80 18.15 -29.95
N LEU A 92 21.83 19.14 -29.06
CA LEU A 92 21.71 18.91 -27.62
C LEU A 92 20.31 18.40 -27.23
N ILE A 93 19.25 18.89 -27.89
CA ILE A 93 17.87 18.40 -27.70
C ILE A 93 17.72 16.95 -28.21
N THR A 94 18.35 16.58 -29.33
CA THR A 94 18.33 15.19 -29.80
C THR A 94 19.18 14.26 -28.94
N ILE A 95 20.32 14.74 -28.41
CA ILE A 95 21.16 13.96 -27.47
C ILE A 95 20.47 13.82 -26.09
N LEU A 96 19.73 14.83 -25.62
CA LEU A 96 18.91 14.74 -24.41
C LEU A 96 17.66 13.85 -24.59
N SER A 97 17.23 13.60 -25.84
CA SER A 97 16.17 12.62 -26.14
C SER A 97 16.66 11.16 -26.10
N PHE A 98 17.97 10.93 -25.97
CA PHE A 98 18.57 9.62 -25.64
C PHE A 98 18.84 9.47 -24.13
N ALA A 99 18.13 10.21 -23.28
CA ALA A 99 18.08 9.91 -21.86
C ALA A 99 17.50 8.50 -21.66
N ALA A 100 18.25 7.65 -20.94
CA ALA A 100 17.95 6.27 -20.52
C ALA A 100 16.55 5.77 -20.90
N ASP A 101 16.48 4.78 -21.80
CA ASP A 101 15.23 4.12 -22.19
C ASP A 101 14.41 3.81 -20.93
N GLY A 102 13.39 4.64 -20.67
CA GLY A 102 12.56 4.61 -19.46
C GLY A 102 11.63 3.41 -19.41
N PHE A 103 12.05 2.29 -19.99
CA PHE A 103 11.33 1.03 -20.03
C PHE A 103 11.61 0.22 -18.76
N THR A 104 10.57 0.07 -17.96
CA THR A 104 10.58 -0.77 -16.76
C THR A 104 9.37 -1.69 -16.75
N VAL A 105 9.50 -2.78 -16.00
CA VAL A 105 8.40 -3.66 -15.61
C VAL A 105 8.28 -3.54 -14.10
N ALA A 106 7.05 -3.53 -13.56
CA ALA A 106 6.88 -3.40 -12.11
C ALA A 106 7.66 -4.47 -11.32
N ASP A 107 8.31 -4.07 -10.22
CA ASP A 107 9.27 -4.89 -9.48
C ASP A 107 8.71 -6.22 -8.93
N VAL A 108 7.38 -6.31 -8.79
CA VAL A 108 6.69 -7.55 -8.37
C VAL A 108 6.79 -8.67 -9.41
N PHE A 109 7.09 -8.35 -10.68
CA PHE A 109 7.30 -9.35 -11.72
C PHE A 109 8.76 -9.78 -11.74
N THR A 110 9.02 -11.02 -11.34
CA THR A 110 10.34 -11.68 -11.39
C THR A 110 10.16 -13.16 -11.75
N ASP A 111 11.25 -13.89 -11.96
CA ASP A 111 11.23 -15.35 -12.14
C ASP A 111 10.54 -16.05 -10.97
N HIS A 112 10.00 -17.25 -11.19
CA HIS A 112 9.30 -18.07 -10.19
C HIS A 112 7.95 -17.52 -9.71
N MET A 113 7.41 -16.49 -10.36
CA MET A 113 6.13 -15.88 -9.95
C MET A 113 4.92 -16.77 -10.20
N VAL A 114 3.81 -16.44 -9.54
CA VAL A 114 2.50 -17.08 -9.77
C VAL A 114 1.51 -16.02 -10.20
N LEU A 115 0.90 -16.22 -11.37
CA LEU A 115 -0.18 -15.37 -11.90
C LEU A 115 -1.54 -15.99 -11.59
N GLN A 116 -2.53 -15.16 -11.25
CA GLN A 116 -3.87 -15.63 -10.87
C GLN A 116 -4.53 -16.40 -12.01
N ARG A 117 -4.98 -17.63 -11.74
CA ARG A 117 -5.73 -18.49 -12.66
C ARG A 117 -7.16 -18.02 -12.87
N ASN A 118 -7.75 -18.44 -14.00
CA ASN A 118 -9.15 -18.18 -14.36
C ASN A 118 -9.55 -16.70 -14.22
N ALA A 119 -8.67 -15.80 -14.64
CA ALA A 119 -8.85 -14.35 -14.48
C ALA A 119 -8.36 -13.56 -15.70
N ILE A 120 -8.75 -12.29 -15.75
CA ILE A 120 -8.10 -11.29 -16.61
C ILE A 120 -7.02 -10.63 -15.75
N ILE A 121 -5.77 -11.03 -15.95
CA ILE A 121 -4.63 -10.52 -15.19
C ILE A 121 -4.08 -9.23 -15.81
N LYS A 122 -3.44 -8.40 -14.98
CA LYS A 122 -2.78 -7.16 -15.41
C LYS A 122 -1.26 -7.31 -15.30
N ILE A 123 -0.53 -6.90 -16.35
CA ILE A 123 0.93 -6.71 -16.35
C ILE A 123 1.21 -5.26 -16.71
N TRP A 124 2.12 -4.60 -15.99
CA TRP A 124 2.35 -3.16 -16.13
C TRP A 124 3.80 -2.75 -15.86
N GLY A 125 4.09 -1.51 -16.24
CA GLY A 125 5.38 -0.87 -16.02
C GLY A 125 5.40 0.55 -16.60
N GLU A 126 6.60 1.07 -16.80
CA GLU A 126 6.83 2.39 -17.39
C GLU A 126 7.54 2.25 -18.74
N ALA A 127 7.30 3.19 -19.64
CA ALA A 127 7.97 3.29 -20.93
C ALA A 127 7.76 4.69 -21.51
N GLN A 128 8.59 5.08 -22.48
CA GLN A 128 8.44 6.37 -23.16
C GLN A 128 7.03 6.53 -23.74
N ASN A 129 6.41 7.70 -23.53
CA ASN A 129 5.05 7.99 -24.00
C ASN A 129 4.91 7.74 -25.51
N GLY A 130 3.87 7.01 -25.90
CA GLY A 130 3.60 6.62 -27.29
C GLY A 130 4.35 5.37 -27.77
N SER A 131 5.38 4.91 -27.05
CA SER A 131 6.14 3.70 -27.41
C SER A 131 5.27 2.44 -27.29
N LEU A 132 5.52 1.45 -28.15
CA LEU A 132 4.76 0.20 -28.20
C LEU A 132 5.42 -0.85 -27.29
N VAL A 133 4.64 -1.41 -26.37
CA VAL A 133 5.04 -2.54 -25.53
C VAL A 133 4.29 -3.78 -25.99
N GLU A 134 5.03 -4.85 -26.26
CA GLU A 134 4.52 -6.16 -26.63
C GLU A 134 4.72 -7.15 -25.47
N VAL A 135 3.67 -7.90 -25.11
CA VAL A 135 3.71 -8.91 -24.06
C VAL A 135 3.29 -10.25 -24.62
N ARG A 136 4.14 -11.27 -24.43
CA ARG A 136 3.92 -12.65 -24.87
C ARG A 136 3.85 -13.57 -23.65
N PHE A 137 2.73 -14.28 -23.51
CA PHE A 137 2.51 -15.20 -22.39
C PHE A 137 1.52 -16.29 -22.75
N ALA A 138 1.87 -17.56 -22.49
CA ALA A 138 0.97 -18.71 -22.67
C ALA A 138 0.22 -18.70 -24.04
N GLY A 139 0.96 -18.49 -25.13
CA GLY A 139 0.40 -18.41 -26.50
C GLY A 139 -0.31 -17.11 -26.86
N GLN A 140 -0.51 -16.19 -25.90
CA GLN A 140 -1.06 -14.86 -26.18
C GLN A 140 0.03 -13.88 -26.57
N LEU A 141 -0.29 -13.02 -27.53
CA LEU A 141 0.48 -11.82 -27.87
C LEU A 141 -0.43 -10.61 -27.75
N ARG A 142 -0.02 -9.63 -26.95
CA ARG A 142 -0.73 -8.37 -26.77
C ARG A 142 0.22 -7.20 -26.97
N LYS A 143 -0.29 -6.12 -27.53
CA LYS A 143 0.44 -4.88 -27.80
C LYS A 143 -0.32 -3.71 -27.20
N VAL A 144 0.38 -2.80 -26.52
CA VAL A 144 -0.19 -1.60 -25.92
C VAL A 144 0.77 -0.43 -26.09
N LYS A 145 0.25 0.79 -26.25
CA LYS A 145 1.07 2.00 -26.22
C LYS A 145 1.18 2.52 -24.80
N ALA A 146 2.36 3.00 -24.42
CA ALA A 146 2.52 3.72 -23.17
C ALA A 146 1.81 5.09 -23.26
N ILE A 147 1.07 5.45 -22.21
CA ILE A 147 0.35 6.71 -22.08
C ILE A 147 0.79 7.37 -20.78
N GLN A 148 1.22 8.62 -20.85
CA GLN A 148 1.75 9.38 -19.70
C GLN A 148 2.89 8.63 -18.98
N GLY A 149 3.78 8.00 -19.76
CA GLY A 149 4.92 7.26 -19.23
C GLY A 149 4.60 5.86 -18.69
N LYS A 150 3.33 5.43 -18.68
CA LYS A 150 2.90 4.14 -18.12
C LYS A 150 2.28 3.24 -19.17
N TRP A 151 2.46 1.93 -19.03
CA TRP A 151 1.79 0.94 -19.86
C TRP A 151 1.18 -0.16 -18.98
N GLN A 152 0.05 -0.69 -19.43
CA GLN A 152 -0.60 -1.84 -18.79
C GLN A 152 -1.27 -2.69 -19.87
N VAL A 153 -1.10 -3.99 -19.78
CA VAL A 153 -1.78 -4.96 -20.64
C VAL A 153 -2.62 -5.91 -19.81
N THR A 154 -3.71 -6.39 -20.40
CA THR A 154 -4.50 -7.48 -19.83
C THR A 154 -4.29 -8.78 -20.59
N LEU A 155 -4.17 -9.88 -19.84
CA LEU A 155 -4.02 -11.24 -20.38
C LEU A 155 -5.08 -12.13 -19.73
N LYS A 156 -5.62 -13.10 -20.48
CA LYS A 156 -6.54 -14.09 -19.91
C LYS A 156 -5.76 -15.31 -19.45
N THR A 157 -5.91 -15.73 -18.21
CA THR A 157 -5.37 -16.99 -17.70
C THR A 157 -6.44 -18.08 -17.67
N GLY A 158 -6.02 -19.32 -17.86
CA GLY A 158 -6.87 -20.51 -17.73
C GLY A 158 -6.64 -21.22 -16.40
N GLU A 159 -6.78 -22.54 -16.42
CA GLU A 159 -6.54 -23.42 -15.27
C GLU A 159 -5.09 -23.39 -14.77
N ALA A 160 -4.90 -23.94 -13.57
CA ALA A 160 -3.59 -24.05 -12.94
C ALA A 160 -2.59 -24.82 -13.83
N GLY A 161 -1.33 -24.38 -13.87
CA GLY A 161 -0.28 -25.03 -14.66
C GLY A 161 1.00 -24.22 -14.80
N GLY A 162 1.84 -24.62 -15.75
CA GLY A 162 3.19 -24.08 -15.97
C GLY A 162 4.26 -25.17 -15.83
N PRO A 163 5.55 -24.81 -15.86
CA PRO A 163 6.06 -23.45 -15.98
C PRO A 163 5.87 -22.83 -17.37
N TYR A 164 5.59 -21.53 -17.41
CA TYR A 164 5.53 -20.72 -18.61
C TYR A 164 6.69 -19.72 -18.66
N LYS A 165 6.86 -19.11 -19.83
CA LYS A 165 7.73 -17.94 -20.04
C LYS A 165 6.88 -16.70 -20.32
N LEU A 166 7.24 -15.57 -19.70
CA LEU A 166 6.67 -14.25 -19.97
C LEU A 166 7.74 -13.36 -20.62
N ASP A 167 7.52 -12.95 -21.87
CA ASP A 167 8.39 -12.00 -22.56
C ASP A 167 7.70 -10.64 -22.69
N ILE A 168 8.40 -9.55 -22.35
CA ILE A 168 7.93 -8.16 -22.44
C ILE A 168 8.96 -7.38 -23.25
N ILE A 169 8.52 -6.75 -24.34
CA ILE A 169 9.39 -6.17 -25.37
C ILE A 169 8.96 -4.73 -25.66
N ASN A 170 9.90 -3.79 -25.67
CA ASN A 170 9.69 -2.39 -26.08
C ASN A 170 10.84 -1.98 -27.01
N GLY A 171 10.60 -2.03 -28.33
CA GLY A 171 11.65 -1.82 -29.33
C GLY A 171 12.77 -2.86 -29.20
N ASN A 172 13.99 -2.39 -28.92
CA ASN A 172 15.17 -3.26 -28.71
C ASN A 172 15.28 -3.78 -27.27
N ASN A 173 14.51 -3.22 -26.32
CA ASN A 173 14.53 -3.67 -24.94
C ASN A 173 13.65 -4.92 -24.78
N LYS A 174 14.18 -5.94 -24.12
CA LYS A 174 13.46 -7.18 -23.81
C LYS A 174 13.73 -7.62 -22.38
N VAL A 175 12.66 -7.86 -21.64
CA VAL A 175 12.67 -8.51 -20.32
C VAL A 175 11.96 -9.86 -20.45
N SER A 176 12.58 -10.91 -19.91
CA SER A 176 12.05 -12.27 -19.92
C SER A 176 11.98 -12.79 -18.48
N PHE A 177 10.83 -13.36 -18.12
CA PHE A 177 10.66 -14.07 -16.85
C PHE A 177 10.39 -15.56 -17.11
N GLN A 178 11.06 -16.40 -16.35
CA GLN A 178 11.02 -17.86 -16.43
C GLN A 178 10.32 -18.46 -15.21
N ASP A 179 9.95 -19.73 -15.32
CA ASP A 179 9.27 -20.47 -14.25
C ASP A 179 8.01 -19.76 -13.73
N VAL A 180 7.20 -19.24 -14.66
CA VAL A 180 5.95 -18.55 -14.33
C VAL A 180 4.84 -19.58 -14.19
N LEU A 181 4.23 -19.66 -13.01
CA LEU A 181 3.09 -20.56 -12.76
C LEU A 181 1.77 -19.80 -12.92
N ILE A 182 0.72 -20.53 -13.30
CA ILE A 182 -0.67 -20.09 -13.18
C ILE A 182 -1.28 -20.83 -11.97
N GLY A 183 -1.82 -20.09 -11.01
CA GLY A 183 -2.29 -20.61 -9.73
C GLY A 183 -3.20 -19.62 -8.99
N ASP A 184 -3.52 -19.88 -7.72
CA ASP A 184 -4.26 -18.90 -6.90
C ASP A 184 -3.29 -17.98 -6.12
N VAL A 185 -3.46 -16.67 -6.28
CA VAL A 185 -2.58 -15.64 -5.69
C VAL A 185 -3.30 -14.90 -4.57
N TRP A 186 -2.68 -14.84 -3.39
CA TRP A 186 -3.22 -14.14 -2.24
C TRP A 186 -2.25 -13.06 -1.76
N LEU A 187 -2.78 -11.94 -1.28
CA LEU A 187 -1.99 -10.91 -0.63
C LEU A 187 -2.14 -11.03 0.89
N ALA A 188 -1.01 -11.21 1.59
CA ALA A 188 -0.94 -11.29 3.04
C ALA A 188 -0.44 -9.97 3.62
N GLY A 189 -1.32 -9.23 4.31
CA GLY A 189 -1.04 -7.93 4.92
C GLY A 189 -1.33 -7.87 6.42
N GLY A 190 -0.96 -6.76 7.03
CA GLY A 190 -1.16 -6.49 8.45
C GLY A 190 0.15 -6.23 9.19
N GLN A 191 0.25 -6.71 10.43
CA GLN A 191 1.38 -6.38 11.30
C GLN A 191 2.20 -7.60 11.74
N SER A 192 2.85 -7.51 12.90
CA SER A 192 3.89 -8.44 13.38
C SER A 192 3.43 -9.88 13.47
N ASN A 193 2.15 -10.15 13.76
CA ASN A 193 1.63 -11.52 13.79
C ASN A 193 1.42 -12.13 12.40
N MET A 194 1.13 -11.33 11.37
CA MET A 194 1.21 -11.77 9.96
C MET A 194 2.67 -11.87 9.50
N GLU A 195 3.52 -10.93 9.92
CA GLU A 195 4.94 -10.91 9.59
C GLU A 195 5.73 -12.07 10.20
N PHE A 196 5.21 -12.64 11.28
CA PHE A 196 5.88 -13.64 12.10
C PHE A 196 6.43 -14.79 11.24
N ALA A 197 7.75 -14.87 11.16
CA ALA A 197 8.42 -15.76 10.22
C ALA A 197 8.37 -17.23 10.67
N LEU A 198 8.36 -18.15 9.71
CA LEU A 198 8.29 -19.59 9.97
C LEU A 198 9.41 -20.07 10.91
N ARG A 199 10.62 -19.51 10.82
CA ARG A 199 11.74 -19.87 11.70
C ARG A 199 11.52 -19.58 13.19
N ARG A 200 10.47 -18.84 13.54
CA ARG A 200 10.16 -18.42 14.91
C ARG A 200 9.01 -19.20 15.53
N VAL A 201 8.36 -20.09 14.77
CA VAL A 201 7.20 -20.85 15.26
C VAL A 201 7.63 -21.95 16.23
N LYS A 202 6.66 -22.49 16.97
CA LYS A 202 6.87 -23.72 17.72
C LYS A 202 7.32 -24.84 16.77
N ASP A 203 8.36 -25.58 17.12
CA ASP A 203 8.91 -26.71 16.34
C ASP A 203 9.42 -26.31 14.92
N ALA A 204 9.87 -25.07 14.75
CA ALA A 204 10.28 -24.49 13.47
C ALA A 204 11.23 -25.36 12.64
N GLN A 205 12.23 -25.98 13.27
CA GLN A 205 13.23 -26.79 12.56
C GLN A 205 12.58 -27.97 11.82
N LYS A 206 11.65 -28.66 12.48
CA LYS A 206 10.91 -29.78 11.89
C LYS A 206 10.10 -29.31 10.70
N GLU A 207 9.33 -28.24 10.88
CA GLU A 207 8.48 -27.71 9.81
C GLU A 207 9.30 -27.25 8.60
N ILE A 208 10.38 -26.47 8.82
CA ILE A 208 11.28 -25.98 7.77
C ILE A 208 11.92 -27.13 7.00
N SER A 209 12.41 -28.17 7.70
CA SER A 209 13.05 -29.32 7.03
C SER A 209 12.10 -30.05 6.06
N SER A 210 10.79 -29.95 6.28
CA SER A 210 9.75 -30.55 5.44
C SER A 210 9.11 -29.58 4.44
N ALA A 211 9.53 -28.31 4.43
CA ALA A 211 8.91 -27.24 3.64
C ALA A 211 9.35 -27.26 2.16
N ASP A 212 9.29 -28.42 1.51
CA ASP A 212 9.63 -28.61 0.10
C ASP A 212 8.36 -28.65 -0.77
N TYR A 213 7.89 -27.45 -1.13
CA TYR A 213 6.65 -27.27 -1.90
C TYR A 213 6.92 -26.36 -3.11
N PRO A 214 7.52 -26.87 -4.19
CA PRO A 214 7.89 -26.06 -5.35
C PRO A 214 6.70 -25.48 -6.12
N GLN A 215 5.45 -25.82 -5.80
CA GLN A 215 4.28 -25.11 -6.37
C GLN A 215 3.77 -23.98 -5.47
N ILE A 216 4.38 -23.79 -4.29
CA ILE A 216 4.12 -22.66 -3.42
C ILE A 216 5.25 -21.64 -3.62
N ARG A 217 4.86 -20.40 -3.92
CA ARG A 217 5.77 -19.28 -4.14
C ARG A 217 5.38 -18.11 -3.27
N TYR A 218 6.36 -17.32 -2.83
CA TYR A 218 6.05 -16.07 -2.12
C TYR A 218 6.95 -14.91 -2.58
N TYR A 219 6.38 -13.72 -2.61
CA TYR A 219 7.08 -12.46 -2.85
C TYR A 219 7.02 -11.60 -1.60
N LYS A 220 8.17 -11.31 -1.00
CA LYS A 220 8.28 -10.41 0.16
C LYS A 220 8.53 -9.01 -0.33
N VAL A 221 7.51 -8.15 -0.26
CA VAL A 221 7.65 -6.75 -0.67
C VAL A 221 8.69 -6.07 0.23
N PRO A 222 9.71 -5.39 -0.34
CA PRO A 222 10.69 -4.67 0.44
C PRO A 222 10.04 -3.60 1.34
N ARG A 223 10.61 -3.40 2.53
CA ARG A 223 10.11 -2.38 3.45
C ARG A 223 10.55 -0.99 3.03
N LYS A 224 9.66 -0.31 2.33
CA LYS A 224 9.80 1.09 1.96
C LYS A 224 8.83 1.90 2.81
N PHE A 225 9.31 2.80 3.66
CA PHE A 225 8.50 3.59 4.60
C PHE A 225 8.27 5.02 4.12
N TYR A 226 9.12 5.51 3.23
CA TYR A 226 9.00 6.81 2.57
C TYR A 226 9.46 6.73 1.09
N PRO A 227 8.96 7.62 0.21
CA PRO A 227 9.17 7.52 -1.24
C PRO A 227 10.65 7.49 -1.68
N GLU A 228 11.50 8.24 -1.00
CA GLU A 228 12.93 8.36 -1.30
C GLU A 228 13.77 7.23 -0.71
N GLN A 229 13.18 6.33 0.09
CA GLN A 229 13.93 5.24 0.71
C GLN A 229 14.36 4.23 -0.35
N GLU A 230 15.67 4.01 -0.44
CA GLU A 230 16.25 2.93 -1.23
C GLU A 230 16.05 1.59 -0.52
N VAL A 231 15.63 0.59 -1.29
CA VAL A 231 15.38 -0.77 -0.80
C VAL A 231 15.96 -1.76 -1.80
N SER A 232 16.49 -2.88 -1.30
CA SER A 232 16.96 -3.96 -2.17
C SER A 232 15.81 -4.53 -3.00
N LYS A 233 16.10 -4.88 -4.26
CA LYS A 233 15.15 -5.60 -5.10
C LYS A 233 14.76 -6.92 -4.45
N ALA A 234 13.47 -7.26 -4.54
CA ALA A 234 12.95 -8.55 -4.13
C ALA A 234 12.73 -9.45 -5.33
N SER A 235 12.51 -10.74 -5.07
CA SER A 235 12.13 -11.73 -6.07
C SER A 235 11.12 -12.71 -5.50
N TRP A 236 10.34 -13.35 -6.36
CA TRP A 236 9.53 -14.49 -5.97
C TRP A 236 10.46 -15.63 -5.56
N ARG A 237 10.11 -16.29 -4.46
CA ARG A 237 10.88 -17.38 -3.87
C ARG A 237 10.06 -18.67 -3.96
N VAL A 238 10.71 -19.71 -4.46
CA VAL A 238 10.29 -21.11 -4.33
C VAL A 238 10.19 -21.46 -2.85
N CYS A 239 9.10 -22.06 -2.37
CA CYS A 239 9.05 -22.64 -1.03
C CYS A 239 9.93 -23.91 -0.97
N SER A 240 11.09 -23.78 -0.34
CA SER A 240 12.02 -24.88 -0.05
C SER A 240 12.53 -24.74 1.39
N PRO A 241 13.18 -25.76 1.97
CA PRO A 241 13.79 -25.64 3.30
C PRO A 241 14.77 -24.45 3.45
N GLN A 242 15.38 -23.98 2.35
CA GLN A 242 16.31 -22.84 2.37
C GLN A 242 15.61 -21.48 2.42
N THR A 243 14.43 -21.34 1.82
CA THR A 243 13.71 -20.06 1.70
C THR A 243 12.56 -19.93 2.70
N ALA A 244 11.91 -21.05 3.05
CA ALA A 244 10.80 -21.12 3.99
C ALA A 244 11.03 -20.41 5.34
N PRO A 245 12.26 -20.33 5.92
CA PRO A 245 12.52 -19.60 7.16
C PRO A 245 12.03 -18.14 7.18
N GLU A 246 11.96 -17.47 6.03
CA GLU A 246 11.54 -16.06 5.88
C GLU A 246 10.08 -15.87 5.44
N PHE A 247 9.36 -16.96 5.19
CA PHE A 247 7.95 -16.93 4.84
C PHE A 247 7.12 -16.58 6.09
N SER A 248 6.12 -15.71 5.96
CA SER A 248 5.07 -15.54 6.97
C SER A 248 4.51 -16.90 7.36
N ALA A 249 4.60 -17.25 8.65
CA ALA A 249 4.18 -18.55 9.15
C ALA A 249 2.71 -18.83 8.85
N ILE A 250 1.83 -17.85 9.08
CA ILE A 250 0.38 -18.00 8.82
C ILE A 250 0.12 -18.19 7.33
N ALA A 251 0.77 -17.40 6.46
CA ALA A 251 0.59 -17.53 5.02
C ALA A 251 1.20 -18.84 4.47
N TYR A 252 2.31 -19.32 5.05
CA TYR A 252 2.89 -20.62 4.76
C TYR A 252 1.92 -21.76 5.10
N TYR A 253 1.42 -21.82 6.34
CA TYR A 253 0.47 -22.87 6.73
C TYR A 253 -0.82 -22.81 5.91
N PHE A 254 -1.33 -21.61 5.63
CA PHE A 254 -2.46 -21.40 4.73
C PHE A 254 -2.20 -21.99 3.35
N SER A 255 -1.13 -21.55 2.68
CA SER A 255 -0.79 -21.98 1.31
C SER A 255 -0.50 -23.47 1.22
N ARG A 256 0.23 -24.04 2.19
CA ARG A 256 0.51 -25.47 2.30
C ARG A 256 -0.78 -26.29 2.37
N ASN A 257 -1.71 -25.89 3.23
CA ASN A 257 -2.95 -26.64 3.41
C ASN A 257 -3.91 -26.50 2.22
N ILE A 258 -4.00 -25.31 1.60
CA ILE A 258 -4.77 -25.12 0.36
C ILE A 258 -4.15 -25.94 -0.78
N HIS A 259 -2.83 -25.91 -0.95
CA HIS A 259 -2.13 -26.67 -1.97
C HIS A 259 -2.37 -28.18 -1.81
N LYS A 260 -2.27 -28.71 -0.58
CA LYS A 260 -2.55 -30.13 -0.29
C LYS A 260 -3.98 -30.54 -0.66
N GLU A 261 -4.96 -29.67 -0.43
CA GLU A 261 -6.38 -29.98 -0.67
C GLU A 261 -6.81 -29.77 -2.14
N LEU A 262 -6.20 -28.83 -2.85
CA LEU A 262 -6.61 -28.45 -4.21
C LEU A 262 -5.64 -28.89 -5.30
N ASN A 263 -4.40 -29.25 -4.95
CA ASN A 263 -3.32 -29.62 -5.86
C ASN A 263 -3.08 -28.59 -6.98
N ILE A 264 -2.98 -27.31 -6.61
CA ILE A 264 -2.72 -26.19 -7.53
C ILE A 264 -1.57 -25.32 -7.01
N PRO A 265 -0.87 -24.57 -7.87
CA PRO A 265 0.10 -23.59 -7.42
C PRO A 265 -0.54 -22.47 -6.59
N ILE A 266 0.16 -22.04 -5.54
CA ILE A 266 -0.26 -20.95 -4.66
C ILE A 266 0.83 -19.89 -4.58
N GLY A 267 0.47 -18.65 -4.92
CA GLY A 267 1.33 -17.48 -4.78
C GLY A 267 0.93 -16.64 -3.57
N ILE A 268 1.87 -16.25 -2.72
CA ILE A 268 1.64 -15.27 -1.65
C ILE A 268 2.45 -14.00 -1.90
N ILE A 269 1.80 -12.85 -2.03
CA ILE A 269 2.44 -11.54 -1.91
C ILE A 269 2.37 -11.13 -0.44
N GLN A 270 3.49 -11.10 0.27
CA GLN A 270 3.54 -10.72 1.68
C GLN A 270 4.02 -9.27 1.84
N ILE A 271 3.18 -8.44 2.46
CA ILE A 271 3.45 -7.04 2.80
C ILE A 271 3.40 -6.70 4.30
N PRO A 272 3.38 -7.61 5.29
CA PRO A 272 3.14 -7.20 6.67
C PRO A 272 4.29 -6.40 7.30
N VAL A 273 3.96 -5.45 8.16
CA VAL A 273 4.92 -4.61 8.90
C VAL A 273 4.53 -4.49 10.36
N GLY A 274 5.36 -5.05 11.25
CA GLY A 274 5.19 -5.00 12.69
C GLY A 274 4.97 -3.62 13.28
N GLY A 275 4.15 -3.53 14.33
CA GLY A 275 3.85 -2.29 15.04
C GLY A 275 2.83 -1.38 14.36
N THR A 276 2.48 -1.62 13.10
CA THR A 276 1.63 -0.70 12.33
C THR A 276 0.16 -0.73 12.74
N THR A 277 -0.46 0.43 12.66
CA THR A 277 -1.90 0.62 12.81
C THR A 277 -2.61 0.50 11.46
N VAL A 278 -3.92 0.28 11.47
CA VAL A 278 -4.72 0.16 10.23
C VAL A 278 -4.64 1.42 9.35
N GLU A 279 -4.54 2.60 9.96
CA GLU A 279 -4.38 3.86 9.22
C GLU A 279 -3.07 3.97 8.44
N ALA A 280 -2.02 3.20 8.76
CA ALA A 280 -0.81 3.13 7.94
C ALA A 280 -1.10 2.51 6.56
N TRP A 281 -2.15 1.69 6.48
CA TRP A 281 -2.62 0.96 5.31
C TRP A 281 -3.79 1.65 4.58
N THR A 282 -4.13 2.88 4.98
CA THR A 282 -5.29 3.64 4.49
C THR A 282 -4.83 4.95 3.87
N SER A 283 -5.40 5.34 2.72
CA SER A 283 -4.99 6.56 2.04
C SER A 283 -5.32 7.82 2.85
N ARG A 284 -4.60 8.92 2.56
CA ARG A 284 -4.91 10.23 3.14
C ARG A 284 -6.32 10.69 2.79
N SER A 285 -6.77 10.40 1.57
CA SER A 285 -8.09 10.82 1.10
C SER A 285 -9.19 10.23 1.98
N LEU A 286 -9.14 8.92 2.23
CA LEU A 286 -10.11 8.23 3.09
C LEU A 286 -9.99 8.67 4.56
N LEU A 287 -8.78 8.80 5.10
CA LEU A 287 -8.62 9.25 6.49
C LEU A 287 -9.13 10.67 6.72
N MET A 288 -9.09 11.55 5.70
CA MET A 288 -9.57 12.92 5.83
C MET A 288 -11.08 13.06 5.55
N SER A 289 -11.71 12.06 4.91
CA SER A 289 -13.12 12.12 4.50
C SER A 289 -14.11 11.90 5.64
N ASP A 290 -13.72 11.19 6.71
CA ASP A 290 -14.59 10.91 7.86
C ASP A 290 -14.13 11.67 9.12
N LYS A 291 -15.10 12.23 9.86
CA LYS A 291 -14.85 12.98 11.09
C LYS A 291 -14.22 12.13 12.20
N ASP A 292 -14.44 10.81 12.19
CA ASP A 292 -13.89 9.89 13.20
C ASP A 292 -12.46 9.45 12.84
N PHE A 293 -12.01 9.64 11.59
CA PHE A 293 -10.68 9.26 11.12
C PHE A 293 -9.73 10.47 11.06
N ARG A 294 -10.26 11.63 10.67
CA ARG A 294 -9.50 12.89 10.50
C ARG A 294 -8.59 13.25 11.68
N PRO A 295 -8.99 13.04 12.96
CA PRO A 295 -8.11 13.34 14.09
C PRO A 295 -6.78 12.58 14.07
N ILE A 296 -6.71 11.40 13.45
CA ILE A 296 -5.47 10.61 13.31
C ILE A 296 -4.42 11.42 12.53
N VAL A 297 -4.81 11.93 11.36
CA VAL A 297 -3.92 12.68 10.47
C VAL A 297 -3.62 14.05 11.07
N GLN A 298 -4.63 14.74 11.61
CA GLN A 298 -4.45 16.06 12.22
C GLN A 298 -3.51 16.04 13.42
N HIS A 299 -3.61 15.03 14.29
CA HIS A 299 -2.70 14.87 15.42
C HIS A 299 -1.25 14.66 14.94
N TYR A 300 -1.07 13.75 13.97
CA TYR A 300 0.25 13.47 13.42
C TYR A 300 0.85 14.70 12.73
N ASP A 301 0.09 15.35 11.85
CA ASP A 301 0.52 16.56 11.13
C ASP A 301 0.83 17.71 12.11
N SER A 302 0.03 17.87 13.17
CA SER A 302 0.28 18.88 14.21
C SER A 302 1.63 18.68 14.90
N ILE A 303 1.98 17.44 15.26
CA ILE A 303 3.26 17.12 15.89
C ILE A 303 4.41 17.40 14.92
N VAL A 304 4.30 16.95 13.67
CA VAL A 304 5.33 17.15 12.66
C VAL A 304 5.55 18.63 12.36
N ASN A 305 4.47 19.41 12.25
CA ASN A 305 4.54 20.85 12.00
C ASN A 305 5.16 21.62 13.18
N SER A 306 5.03 21.11 14.42
CA SER A 306 5.61 21.77 15.59
C SER A 306 7.15 21.83 15.59
N TYR A 307 7.80 21.01 14.76
CA TYR A 307 9.26 21.00 14.65
C TYR A 307 9.83 22.20 13.86
N GLY A 308 9.01 22.93 13.09
CA GLY A 308 9.48 23.95 12.16
C GLY A 308 10.17 23.35 10.91
N SER A 309 10.68 24.20 10.02
CA SER A 309 11.17 23.79 8.69
C SER A 309 12.27 22.73 8.70
N ASP A 310 13.22 22.85 9.63
CA ASP A 310 14.39 21.96 9.70
C ASP A 310 14.40 21.06 10.96
N GLY A 311 13.41 21.19 11.84
CA GLY A 311 13.44 20.51 13.14
C GLY A 311 13.32 19.00 13.02
N TYR A 312 12.51 18.50 12.08
CA TYR A 312 12.38 17.06 11.87
C TYR A 312 13.70 16.41 11.47
N GLU A 313 14.44 16.99 10.52
CA GLU A 313 15.73 16.40 10.09
C GLU A 313 16.78 16.47 11.21
N LYS A 314 16.79 17.53 12.02
CA LYS A 314 17.64 17.58 13.23
C LYS A 314 17.29 16.49 14.24
N LEU A 315 16.01 16.28 14.52
CA LEU A 315 15.54 15.22 15.43
C LEU A 315 15.86 13.83 14.88
N TYR A 316 15.64 13.61 13.59
CA TYR A 316 15.90 12.35 12.93
C TYR A 316 17.40 12.02 12.90
N ASN A 317 18.26 12.99 12.57
CA ASN A 317 19.70 12.79 12.58
C ASN A 317 20.22 12.49 14.00
N ARG A 318 19.70 13.19 15.02
CA ARG A 318 19.99 12.87 16.42
C ARG A 318 19.58 11.45 16.77
N TYR A 319 18.36 11.05 16.40
CA TYR A 319 17.87 9.70 16.60
C TYR A 319 18.79 8.65 15.96
N VAL A 320 19.20 8.84 14.71
CA VAL A 320 20.11 7.93 14.00
C VAL A 320 21.45 7.81 14.73
N SER A 321 22.06 8.92 15.13
CA SER A 321 23.32 8.90 15.90
C SER A 321 23.16 8.17 17.24
N SER A 322 22.14 8.53 18.02
CA SER A 322 21.88 7.88 19.31
C SER A 322 21.55 6.39 19.16
N LEU A 323 20.85 5.99 18.10
CA LEU A 323 20.53 4.59 17.84
C LEU A 323 21.80 3.80 17.50
N ALA A 324 22.71 4.38 16.71
CA ALA A 324 24.00 3.76 16.42
C ALA A 324 24.83 3.56 17.70
N GLU A 325 24.88 4.56 18.58
CA GLU A 325 25.51 4.47 19.90
C GLU A 325 24.86 3.36 20.75
N TYR A 326 23.52 3.35 20.83
CA TYR A 326 22.77 2.32 21.56
C TYR A 326 23.08 0.90 21.07
N HIS A 327 23.29 0.72 19.76
CA HIS A 327 23.61 -0.59 19.21
C HIS A 327 24.99 -1.11 19.61
N GLN A 328 25.94 -0.23 19.92
CA GLN A 328 27.27 -0.61 20.43
C GLN A 328 27.25 -1.03 21.91
N LEU A 329 26.18 -0.71 22.65
CA LEU A 329 26.05 -1.06 24.05
C LEU A 329 25.93 -2.58 24.25
N ASN A 330 26.57 -3.08 25.31
CA ASN A 330 26.42 -4.46 25.76
C ASN A 330 25.07 -4.66 26.49
N ALA A 331 24.76 -5.91 26.84
CA ALA A 331 23.49 -6.26 27.49
C ALA A 331 23.32 -5.62 28.88
N GLU A 332 24.40 -5.37 29.62
CA GLU A 332 24.35 -4.72 30.93
C GLU A 332 24.03 -3.23 30.80
N GLN A 333 24.70 -2.53 29.88
CA GLN A 333 24.47 -1.11 29.61
C GLN A 333 23.03 -0.85 29.14
N LYS A 334 22.48 -1.74 28.31
CA LYS A 334 21.09 -1.68 27.83
C LYS A 334 20.04 -1.83 28.94
N LYS A 335 20.41 -2.18 30.17
CA LYS A 335 19.51 -2.17 31.34
C LYS A 335 19.28 -0.75 31.89
N TYR A 336 20.21 0.17 31.66
CA TYR A 336 20.18 1.53 32.22
C TYR A 336 19.96 2.62 31.17
N ILE A 337 20.13 2.29 29.88
CA ILE A 337 19.95 3.22 28.76
C ILE A 337 18.77 2.74 27.93
N ASP A 338 17.79 3.62 27.74
CA ASP A 338 16.64 3.35 26.89
C ASP A 338 17.03 3.38 25.41
N LYS A 339 16.35 2.52 24.63
CA LYS A 339 16.48 2.57 23.18
C LYS A 339 15.92 3.92 22.68
N PRO A 340 16.68 4.67 21.87
CA PRO A 340 16.18 5.91 21.26
C PRO A 340 14.88 5.67 20.50
N VAL A 341 13.93 6.59 20.66
CA VAL A 341 12.63 6.56 20.00
C VAL A 341 12.71 7.34 18.71
N GLU A 342 12.25 6.74 17.62
CA GLU A 342 12.18 7.42 16.33
C GLU A 342 11.19 8.58 16.40
N PRO A 343 11.58 9.81 16.00
CA PRO A 343 10.65 10.93 15.99
C PRO A 343 9.51 10.69 15.01
N MET A 344 8.31 11.19 15.34
CA MET A 344 7.20 11.19 14.39
C MET A 344 7.57 12.07 13.19
N GLY A 345 7.26 11.63 11.99
CA GLY A 345 7.46 12.41 10.77
C GLY A 345 7.53 11.54 9.52
N ARG A 346 8.06 12.12 8.44
CA ARG A 346 7.93 11.55 7.08
C ARG A 346 8.60 10.17 6.92
N LYS A 347 9.66 9.88 7.68
CA LYS A 347 10.42 8.60 7.58
C LYS A 347 9.91 7.52 8.55
N ASN A 348 9.09 7.91 9.53
CA ASN A 348 8.62 7.00 10.59
C ASN A 348 7.64 5.96 10.02
N PHE A 349 7.89 4.68 10.30
CA PHE A 349 7.06 3.59 9.78
C PHE A 349 5.67 3.48 10.44
N HIS A 350 5.45 4.13 11.59
CA HIS A 350 4.12 4.29 12.20
C HIS A 350 3.32 5.44 11.60
N ARG A 351 3.87 6.19 10.63
CA ARG A 351 3.16 7.28 9.95
C ARG A 351 1.84 6.76 9.38
N PRO A 352 0.69 7.38 9.72
CA PRO A 352 -0.57 7.14 9.01
C PRO A 352 -0.33 7.32 7.52
N ILE A 353 -0.99 6.55 6.66
CA ILE A 353 -0.87 6.62 5.20
C ILE A 353 0.42 6.02 4.63
N GLY A 354 1.50 5.96 5.41
CA GLY A 354 2.84 5.64 4.91
C GLY A 354 2.89 4.37 4.07
N LEU A 355 2.40 3.24 4.59
CA LEU A 355 2.47 1.95 3.90
C LEU A 355 1.50 1.83 2.74
N SER A 356 0.38 2.56 2.76
CA SER A 356 -0.50 2.66 1.60
C SER A 356 0.22 3.29 0.40
N GLU A 357 1.01 4.34 0.64
CA GLU A 357 1.76 5.07 -0.39
C GLU A 357 2.96 4.28 -0.90
N THR A 358 3.66 3.56 -0.02
CA THR A 358 5.02 3.06 -0.29
C THR A 358 5.14 1.56 -0.46
N MET A 359 4.25 0.76 0.14
CA MET A 359 4.27 -0.70 0.05
C MET A 359 3.08 -1.23 -0.73
N LEU A 360 1.86 -0.84 -0.35
CA LEU A 360 0.64 -1.33 -0.98
C LEU A 360 0.58 -0.94 -2.47
N ASN A 361 0.87 0.32 -2.80
CA ASN A 361 0.88 0.82 -4.17
C ASN A 361 1.87 0.12 -5.11
N THR A 362 2.92 -0.53 -4.57
CA THR A 362 3.91 -1.24 -5.41
C THR A 362 3.37 -2.53 -6.02
N VAL A 363 2.32 -3.09 -5.41
CA VAL A 363 1.71 -4.36 -5.84
C VAL A 363 0.29 -4.16 -6.35
N ILE A 364 -0.28 -2.96 -6.29
CA ILE A 364 -1.52 -2.63 -6.99
C ILE A 364 -1.19 -2.47 -8.50
N PRO A 365 -1.95 -3.07 -9.44
CA PRO A 365 -3.15 -3.90 -9.26
C PRO A 365 -2.89 -5.40 -9.57
N TYR A 366 -1.87 -6.03 -8.98
CA TYR A 366 -1.56 -7.46 -9.18
C TYR A 366 -2.82 -8.29 -8.95
N THR A 367 -3.22 -9.11 -9.92
CA THR A 367 -4.52 -9.78 -9.86
C THR A 367 -4.51 -10.88 -8.79
N LEU A 368 -5.50 -10.87 -7.89
CA LEU A 368 -5.58 -11.75 -6.71
C LEU A 368 -6.82 -12.65 -6.73
N LYS A 369 -6.72 -13.79 -6.06
CA LYS A 369 -7.85 -14.59 -5.56
C LYS A 369 -8.51 -13.93 -4.35
N GLY A 370 -7.73 -13.28 -3.49
CA GLY A 370 -8.23 -12.61 -2.28
C GLY A 370 -7.12 -12.07 -1.37
N PHE A 371 -7.54 -11.51 -0.25
CA PHE A 371 -6.67 -10.93 0.78
C PHE A 371 -6.68 -11.78 2.05
N LEU A 372 -5.52 -11.86 2.71
CA LEU A 372 -5.32 -12.39 4.06
C LEU A 372 -4.81 -11.24 4.94
N PHE A 373 -5.45 -11.00 6.09
CA PHE A 373 -5.10 -9.85 6.92
C PHE A 373 -5.05 -10.18 8.40
N TYR A 374 -3.97 -9.81 9.09
CA TYR A 374 -3.86 -9.96 10.54
C TYR A 374 -3.25 -8.69 11.13
N GLN A 375 -4.14 -7.88 11.69
CA GLN A 375 -3.81 -6.61 12.31
C GLN A 375 -4.86 -6.24 13.36
N GLY A 376 -4.43 -5.45 14.34
CA GLY A 376 -5.33 -4.77 15.25
C GLY A 376 -4.69 -4.39 16.57
N GLU A 377 -3.58 -5.03 16.95
CA GLU A 377 -2.97 -4.89 18.26
C GLU A 377 -2.60 -3.43 18.56
N SER A 378 -2.07 -2.71 17.56
CA SER A 378 -1.73 -1.29 17.66
C SER A 378 -2.96 -0.36 17.70
N ASN A 379 -4.16 -0.85 17.44
CA ASN A 379 -5.42 -0.09 17.45
C ASN A 379 -6.30 -0.40 18.68
N THR A 380 -5.85 -1.27 19.60
CA THR A 380 -6.65 -1.76 20.75
C THR A 380 -7.09 -0.69 21.76
N ALA A 381 -6.59 0.55 21.64
CA ALA A 381 -7.08 1.70 22.40
C ALA A 381 -8.30 2.40 21.77
N ARG A 382 -8.72 1.98 20.57
CA ARG A 382 -9.73 2.64 19.73
C ARG A 382 -10.70 1.64 19.09
N GLY A 383 -11.11 0.60 19.82
CA GLY A 383 -12.00 -0.45 19.32
C GLY A 383 -13.28 0.08 18.69
N ALA A 384 -13.88 1.13 19.24
CA ALA A 384 -15.06 1.80 18.71
C ALA A 384 -14.83 2.43 17.33
N GLN A 385 -13.73 3.17 17.15
CA GLN A 385 -13.38 3.77 15.86
C GLN A 385 -12.94 2.70 14.84
N TYR A 386 -12.23 1.66 15.28
CA TYR A 386 -11.80 0.56 14.42
C TYR A 386 -12.97 -0.15 13.72
N ARG A 387 -14.16 -0.19 14.36
CA ARG A 387 -15.41 -0.70 13.75
C ARG A 387 -15.79 -0.01 12.45
N LYS A 388 -15.35 1.24 12.27
CA LYS A 388 -15.60 2.04 11.07
C LYS A 388 -14.41 2.02 10.13
N LEU A 389 -13.21 2.21 10.67
CA LEU A 389 -12.00 2.37 9.88
C LEU A 389 -11.60 1.07 9.15
N PHE A 390 -11.72 -0.09 9.80
CA PHE A 390 -11.31 -1.35 9.16
C PHE A 390 -12.20 -1.74 7.97
N PRO A 391 -13.55 -1.70 8.06
CA PRO A 391 -14.42 -1.84 6.88
C PRO A 391 -14.12 -0.82 5.77
N ALA A 392 -13.85 0.43 6.11
CA ALA A 392 -13.51 1.47 5.16
C ALA A 392 -12.21 1.16 4.40
N MET A 393 -11.18 0.72 5.11
CA MET A 393 -9.92 0.27 4.50
C MET A 393 -10.13 -0.94 3.56
N ILE A 394 -10.93 -1.93 3.96
CA ILE A 394 -11.26 -3.09 3.09
C ILE A 394 -11.89 -2.62 1.78
N ASN A 395 -12.84 -1.68 1.85
CA ASN A 395 -13.50 -1.14 0.66
C ASN A 395 -12.52 -0.34 -0.21
N GLU A 396 -11.63 0.45 0.39
CA GLU A 396 -10.59 1.17 -0.34
C GLU A 396 -9.63 0.22 -1.07
N TRP A 397 -9.17 -0.85 -0.40
CA TRP A 397 -8.32 -1.87 -1.03
C TRP A 397 -9.02 -2.53 -2.22
N ARG A 398 -10.28 -2.96 -2.07
CA ARG A 398 -11.06 -3.54 -3.17
C ARG A 398 -11.23 -2.57 -4.34
N THR A 399 -11.46 -1.29 -4.03
CA THR A 399 -11.56 -0.23 -5.05
C THR A 399 -10.24 -0.04 -5.78
N ALA A 400 -9.12 0.03 -5.06
CA ALA A 400 -7.80 0.18 -5.64
C ALA A 400 -7.40 -1.00 -6.54
N TRP A 401 -7.78 -2.23 -6.17
CA TRP A 401 -7.55 -3.41 -7.01
C TRP A 401 -8.47 -3.46 -8.24
N GLY A 402 -9.70 -2.97 -8.11
CA GLY A 402 -10.71 -2.99 -9.17
C GLY A 402 -11.14 -4.41 -9.56
N GLN A 403 -11.16 -5.34 -8.59
CA GLN A 403 -11.59 -6.74 -8.78
C GLN A 403 -12.98 -7.03 -8.16
N GLY A 404 -13.72 -5.98 -7.79
CA GLY A 404 -15.00 -6.12 -7.07
C GLY A 404 -14.79 -6.63 -5.65
N ASP A 405 -15.78 -7.38 -5.14
CA ASP A 405 -15.79 -7.88 -3.77
C ASP A 405 -15.00 -9.19 -3.60
N ILE A 406 -13.74 -9.24 -4.07
CA ILE A 406 -12.92 -10.45 -3.84
C ILE A 406 -12.79 -10.77 -2.34
N PRO A 407 -12.63 -12.06 -1.98
CA PRO A 407 -12.52 -12.51 -0.60
C PRO A 407 -11.52 -11.69 0.23
N PHE A 408 -11.94 -11.28 1.42
CA PHE A 408 -11.06 -10.66 2.42
C PHE A 408 -11.15 -11.46 3.73
N LEU A 409 -10.16 -12.32 3.96
CA LEU A 409 -10.12 -13.19 5.13
C LEU A 409 -9.19 -12.58 6.17
N PHE A 410 -9.61 -12.55 7.44
CA PHE A 410 -8.78 -11.96 8.49
C PHE A 410 -8.81 -12.75 9.79
N ILE A 411 -7.86 -12.45 10.67
CA ILE A 411 -7.69 -13.15 11.94
C ILE A 411 -8.08 -12.22 13.09
N GLN A 412 -9.00 -12.69 13.93
CA GLN A 412 -9.36 -12.03 15.18
C GLN A 412 -8.15 -11.98 16.11
N LEU A 413 -7.98 -10.90 16.86
CA LEU A 413 -6.89 -10.85 17.83
C LEU A 413 -6.94 -12.02 18.83
N PRO A 414 -5.77 -12.57 19.19
CA PRO A 414 -5.68 -13.62 20.18
C PRO A 414 -5.82 -13.05 21.59
N ARG A 415 -5.90 -13.90 22.61
CA ARG A 415 -5.86 -13.43 24.01
C ARG A 415 -4.47 -12.83 24.34
N PHE A 416 -4.46 -11.72 25.06
CA PHE A 416 -3.24 -11.07 25.57
C PHE A 416 -3.61 -10.21 26.78
N GLU A 417 -2.81 -10.24 27.84
CA GLU A 417 -3.12 -9.52 29.07
C GLU A 417 -2.51 -8.11 29.06
N THR A 418 -3.30 -7.11 29.44
CA THR A 418 -2.89 -5.71 29.46
C THR A 418 -3.87 -4.86 30.25
N LYS A 419 -3.35 -3.81 30.91
CA LYS A 419 -4.13 -2.93 31.78
C LYS A 419 -4.67 -1.68 31.10
N THR A 420 -4.10 -1.28 29.95
CA THR A 420 -4.33 0.05 29.36
C THR A 420 -4.99 0.00 27.98
N ARG A 421 -5.39 -1.19 27.54
CA ARG A 421 -5.90 -1.45 26.20
C ARG A 421 -7.07 -2.42 26.27
N TYR A 422 -7.94 -2.39 25.26
CA TYR A 422 -9.25 -3.03 25.30
C TYR A 422 -9.39 -4.03 24.15
N TRP A 423 -8.76 -5.20 24.31
CA TRP A 423 -8.70 -6.25 23.29
C TRP A 423 -10.11 -6.72 22.88
N TYR A 424 -11.01 -6.87 23.84
CA TYR A 424 -12.38 -7.33 23.59
C TYR A 424 -13.19 -6.39 22.68
N GLU A 425 -13.00 -5.07 22.77
CA GLU A 425 -13.74 -4.12 21.91
C GLU A 425 -13.26 -4.17 20.46
N LEU A 426 -11.96 -4.38 20.27
CA LEU A 426 -11.37 -4.54 18.95
C LEU A 426 -11.69 -5.92 18.35
N ARG A 427 -11.73 -6.99 19.16
CA ARG A 427 -12.21 -8.31 18.72
C ARG A 427 -13.68 -8.27 18.28
N GLU A 428 -14.52 -7.49 18.96
CA GLU A 428 -15.89 -7.24 18.50
C GLU A 428 -15.90 -6.43 17.20
N ALA A 429 -15.02 -5.44 17.02
CA ALA A 429 -14.92 -4.71 15.76
C ALA A 429 -14.58 -5.63 14.57
N GLN A 430 -13.68 -6.57 14.78
CA GLN A 430 -13.33 -7.62 13.81
C GLN A 430 -14.54 -8.55 13.55
N TYR A 431 -15.24 -8.98 14.60
CA TYR A 431 -16.46 -9.81 14.46
C TYR A 431 -17.57 -9.10 13.67
N LEU A 432 -17.85 -7.83 13.97
CA LEU A 432 -18.86 -7.05 13.25
C LEU A 432 -18.46 -6.82 11.79
N THR A 433 -17.16 -6.68 11.52
CA THR A 433 -16.65 -6.58 10.14
C THR A 433 -16.98 -7.85 9.36
N SER A 434 -16.79 -9.04 9.94
CA SER A 434 -17.07 -10.31 9.24
C SER A 434 -18.55 -10.54 8.94
N HIS A 435 -19.43 -9.84 9.66
CA HIS A 435 -20.88 -9.93 9.49
C HIS A 435 -21.43 -8.92 8.50
N HIS A 436 -20.89 -7.70 8.51
CA HIS A 436 -21.48 -6.58 7.79
C HIS A 436 -20.75 -6.23 6.49
N VAL A 437 -19.54 -6.74 6.28
CA VAL A 437 -18.78 -6.52 5.04
C VAL A 437 -18.88 -7.75 4.16
N LYS A 438 -19.37 -7.58 2.92
CA LYS A 438 -19.55 -8.67 1.94
C LYS A 438 -18.25 -9.40 1.66
N ASN A 439 -18.35 -10.71 1.40
CA ASN A 439 -17.24 -11.60 1.05
C ASN A 439 -16.05 -11.47 2.02
N THR A 440 -16.34 -11.30 3.30
CA THR A 440 -15.35 -11.34 4.37
C THR A 440 -15.62 -12.52 5.30
N ALA A 441 -14.59 -13.00 5.97
CA ALA A 441 -14.74 -14.00 7.00
C ALA A 441 -13.57 -13.91 7.99
N MET A 442 -13.82 -14.32 9.23
CA MET A 442 -12.87 -14.17 10.34
C MET A 442 -12.49 -15.52 10.95
N VAL A 443 -11.20 -15.72 11.21
CA VAL A 443 -10.68 -16.79 12.05
C VAL A 443 -10.64 -16.33 13.50
N VAL A 444 -11.16 -17.15 14.43
CA VAL A 444 -10.98 -16.95 15.87
C VAL A 444 -9.63 -17.53 16.29
N ALA A 445 -8.77 -16.69 16.89
CA ALA A 445 -7.44 -17.07 17.38
C ALA A 445 -7.27 -16.94 18.90
N PHE A 446 -8.37 -16.73 19.66
CA PHE A 446 -8.31 -16.46 21.09
C PHE A 446 -7.54 -17.52 21.90
N ASP A 447 -7.78 -18.82 21.63
CA ASP A 447 -7.09 -19.94 22.31
C ASP A 447 -5.61 -20.06 22.00
N GLN A 448 -5.19 -19.50 20.87
CA GLN A 448 -3.79 -19.54 20.44
C GLN A 448 -3.00 -18.34 20.97
N GLY A 449 -3.61 -17.47 21.78
CA GLY A 449 -2.94 -16.35 22.42
C GLY A 449 -2.17 -16.71 23.69
N ASN A 450 -1.18 -15.88 24.00
CA ASN A 450 -0.39 -15.97 25.20
C ASN A 450 -0.64 -14.72 26.06
N PRO A 451 -1.10 -14.85 27.31
CA PRO A 451 -1.32 -13.70 28.19
C PRO A 451 -0.06 -12.83 28.39
N LYS A 452 1.13 -13.44 28.29
CA LYS A 452 2.42 -12.79 28.56
C LYS A 452 3.21 -12.43 27.30
N ASP A 453 2.76 -12.85 26.13
CA ASP A 453 3.44 -12.59 24.86
C ASP A 453 2.43 -12.24 23.77
N ILE A 454 2.53 -11.00 23.27
CA ILE A 454 1.67 -10.48 22.21
C ILE A 454 1.91 -11.18 20.86
N HIS A 455 3.01 -11.92 20.71
CA HIS A 455 3.39 -12.67 19.51
C HIS A 455 3.38 -14.19 19.76
N PRO A 456 2.20 -14.82 19.93
CA PRO A 456 2.13 -16.24 20.20
C PRO A 456 2.77 -17.08 19.09
N ILE A 457 3.56 -18.09 19.46
CA ILE A 457 4.38 -18.88 18.53
C ILE A 457 3.61 -20.02 17.82
N VAL A 458 2.39 -20.33 18.27
CA VAL A 458 1.54 -21.37 17.68
C VAL A 458 0.78 -20.77 16.50
N LYS A 459 1.39 -20.84 15.31
CA LYS A 459 0.86 -20.26 14.06
C LYS A 459 0.21 -21.28 13.12
N ASP A 460 0.54 -22.56 13.29
CA ASP A 460 0.03 -23.69 12.52
C ASP A 460 -1.49 -23.81 12.61
N THR A 461 -2.03 -23.76 13.83
CA THR A 461 -3.47 -23.88 14.08
C THR A 461 -4.23 -22.70 13.47
N VAL A 462 -3.70 -21.48 13.58
CA VAL A 462 -4.32 -20.28 13.00
C VAL A 462 -4.30 -20.34 11.47
N GLY A 463 -3.16 -20.71 10.88
CA GLY A 463 -3.03 -20.88 9.42
C GLY A 463 -3.92 -22.01 8.87
N TRP A 464 -4.06 -23.11 9.63
CA TRP A 464 -5.01 -24.17 9.30
C TRP A 464 -6.47 -23.70 9.36
N ARG A 465 -6.89 -22.98 10.40
CA ARG A 465 -8.26 -22.43 10.44
C ARG A 465 -8.52 -21.49 9.27
N LEU A 466 -7.53 -20.67 8.90
CA LEU A 466 -7.62 -19.78 7.75
C LEU A 466 -7.78 -20.55 6.44
N SER A 467 -7.07 -21.67 6.25
CA SER A 467 -7.25 -22.52 5.07
C SER A 467 -8.62 -23.18 5.06
N GLN A 468 -9.11 -23.71 6.19
CA GLN A 468 -10.46 -24.28 6.27
C GLN A 468 -11.53 -23.25 5.93
N LEU A 469 -11.38 -22.01 6.42
CA LEU A 469 -12.27 -20.90 6.13
C LEU A 469 -12.30 -20.57 4.63
N ALA A 470 -11.15 -20.52 3.96
CA ALA A 470 -11.09 -20.34 2.51
C ALA A 470 -11.70 -21.53 1.75
N LEU A 471 -11.40 -22.78 2.15
CA LEU A 471 -11.98 -23.97 1.52
C LEU A 471 -13.52 -23.94 1.56
N GLY A 472 -14.09 -23.63 2.72
CA GLY A 472 -15.55 -23.56 2.88
C GLY A 472 -16.20 -22.35 2.20
N LYS A 473 -15.65 -21.15 2.39
CA LYS A 473 -16.30 -19.89 1.98
C LYS A 473 -15.90 -19.39 0.60
N VAL A 474 -14.73 -19.78 0.09
CA VAL A 474 -14.18 -19.27 -1.17
C VAL A 474 -14.14 -20.35 -2.25
N TYR A 475 -13.78 -21.59 -1.87
CA TYR A 475 -13.71 -22.71 -2.82
C TYR A 475 -14.98 -23.58 -2.82
N GLY A 476 -15.96 -23.29 -1.96
CA GLY A 476 -17.24 -24.00 -1.93
C GLY A 476 -17.15 -25.46 -1.47
N LYS A 477 -16.05 -25.86 -0.82
CA LYS A 477 -15.89 -27.21 -0.27
C LYS A 477 -16.85 -27.40 0.91
N LYS A 478 -17.49 -28.56 0.99
CA LYS A 478 -18.39 -28.92 2.09
C LYS A 478 -17.59 -29.36 3.32
N VAL A 479 -17.01 -28.40 4.03
CA VAL A 479 -16.20 -28.62 5.24
C VAL A 479 -16.69 -27.75 6.39
N VAL A 480 -16.57 -28.24 7.62
CA VAL A 480 -16.70 -27.38 8.81
C VAL A 480 -15.47 -26.47 8.84
N CYS A 481 -15.72 -25.16 8.80
CA CYS A 481 -14.68 -24.16 8.57
C CYS A 481 -14.66 -23.02 9.60
N GLN A 482 -15.58 -23.04 10.56
CA GLN A 482 -15.69 -22.03 11.61
C GLN A 482 -16.31 -22.65 12.87
N GLY A 483 -16.12 -21.96 13.99
CA GLY A 483 -16.59 -22.42 15.30
C GLY A 483 -17.99 -21.94 15.65
N PRO A 484 -18.50 -22.36 16.82
CA PRO A 484 -19.83 -21.99 17.30
C PRO A 484 -20.03 -20.48 17.38
N GLU A 485 -21.16 -20.02 16.88
CA GLU A 485 -21.51 -18.61 16.82
C GLU A 485 -22.86 -18.38 17.49
N PHE A 486 -22.92 -17.44 18.44
CA PHE A 486 -24.15 -17.14 19.15
C PHE A 486 -25.24 -16.69 18.17
N LYS A 487 -26.42 -17.32 18.26
CA LYS A 487 -27.55 -17.05 17.37
C LYS A 487 -28.72 -16.41 18.10
N LYS A 488 -29.13 -17.00 19.22
CA LYS A 488 -30.27 -16.51 20.01
C LYS A 488 -30.16 -16.93 21.46
N MET A 489 -30.86 -16.18 22.31
CA MET A 489 -30.97 -16.43 23.74
C MET A 489 -32.46 -16.49 24.12
N THR A 490 -32.82 -17.46 24.95
CA THR A 490 -34.18 -17.65 25.48
C THR A 490 -34.13 -17.79 26.99
N LYS A 491 -35.07 -17.16 27.70
CA LYS A 491 -35.22 -17.34 29.15
C LYS A 491 -35.92 -18.65 29.45
N THR A 492 -35.43 -19.39 30.44
CA THR A 492 -36.07 -20.61 30.91
C THR A 492 -36.90 -20.33 32.17
N ALA A 493 -37.83 -21.24 32.51
CA ALA A 493 -38.70 -21.09 33.68
C ALA A 493 -37.94 -21.06 35.02
N ASP A 494 -36.75 -21.67 35.10
CA ASP A 494 -35.90 -21.70 36.29
C ASP A 494 -34.93 -20.50 36.41
N GLY A 495 -35.17 -19.44 35.63
CA GLY A 495 -34.40 -18.18 35.68
C GLY A 495 -33.05 -18.22 34.96
N SER A 496 -32.72 -19.31 34.26
CA SER A 496 -31.50 -19.40 33.44
C SER A 496 -31.70 -18.84 32.03
N LEU A 497 -30.60 -18.75 31.29
CA LEU A 497 -30.59 -18.41 29.87
C LEU A 497 -30.17 -19.63 29.05
N LEU A 498 -30.96 -19.99 28.05
CA LEU A 498 -30.61 -20.98 27.04
C LEU A 498 -30.08 -20.26 25.80
N LEU A 499 -28.85 -20.56 25.41
CA LEU A 499 -28.15 -19.98 24.27
C LEU A 499 -28.05 -20.99 23.14
N ASP A 500 -28.52 -20.62 21.95
CA ASP A 500 -28.36 -21.42 20.74
C ASP A 500 -27.19 -20.92 19.90
N PHE A 501 -26.40 -21.87 19.41
CA PHE A 501 -25.26 -21.60 18.54
C PHE A 501 -25.52 -22.10 17.12
N ALA A 502 -25.15 -21.28 16.14
CA ALA A 502 -24.90 -21.71 14.77
C ALA A 502 -23.51 -22.37 14.68
N ASN A 503 -23.22 -23.05 13.57
CA ASN A 503 -21.89 -23.60 13.26
C ASN A 503 -21.33 -24.57 14.31
N ALA A 504 -22.22 -25.26 15.04
CA ALA A 504 -21.84 -26.29 16.02
C ALA A 504 -21.23 -27.55 15.38
N GLY A 505 -21.16 -27.65 14.06
CA GLY A 505 -20.66 -28.83 13.35
C GLY A 505 -21.41 -30.09 13.76
N THR A 506 -20.67 -31.13 14.14
CA THR A 506 -21.22 -32.38 14.69
C THR A 506 -21.63 -32.26 16.17
N GLY A 507 -21.29 -31.17 16.85
CA GLY A 507 -21.78 -30.81 18.18
C GLY A 507 -20.81 -29.92 18.94
N LEU A 508 -21.30 -29.28 20.01
CA LEU A 508 -20.47 -28.56 20.96
C LEU A 508 -19.67 -29.52 21.85
N VAL A 509 -18.51 -29.06 22.32
CA VAL A 509 -17.64 -29.79 23.27
C VAL A 509 -16.91 -28.82 24.18
N SER A 510 -16.62 -29.26 25.42
CA SER A 510 -15.61 -28.62 26.26
C SER A 510 -14.24 -29.19 25.90
N LYS A 511 -13.34 -28.39 25.35
CA LYS A 511 -12.03 -28.85 24.81
C LYS A 511 -11.14 -29.51 25.88
N ASP A 512 -11.29 -29.09 27.13
CA ASP A 512 -10.60 -29.61 28.31
C ASP A 512 -11.36 -30.76 29.02
N ASN A 513 -12.49 -31.21 28.46
CA ASN A 513 -13.42 -32.18 29.04
C ASN A 513 -14.01 -31.75 30.41
N ALA A 514 -13.99 -30.45 30.74
CA ALA A 514 -14.64 -29.95 31.94
C ALA A 514 -16.16 -30.09 31.86
N ALA A 515 -16.81 -30.30 33.03
CA ALA A 515 -18.27 -30.35 33.12
C ALA A 515 -18.92 -28.98 32.84
N THR A 516 -18.18 -27.89 33.07
CA THR A 516 -18.65 -26.51 32.92
C THR A 516 -17.77 -25.73 31.94
N LEU A 517 -18.39 -24.83 31.19
CA LEU A 517 -17.71 -23.90 30.29
C LEU A 517 -17.25 -22.64 31.03
N SER A 518 -16.08 -22.13 30.65
CA SER A 518 -15.52 -20.88 31.18
C SER A 518 -15.86 -19.67 30.31
N GLY A 519 -15.75 -18.47 30.89
CA GLY A 519 -15.78 -17.22 30.14
C GLY A 519 -17.17 -16.58 29.93
N PHE A 520 -18.23 -17.16 30.51
CA PHE A 520 -19.57 -16.57 30.49
C PHE A 520 -19.80 -15.63 31.67
N THR A 521 -20.43 -14.48 31.40
CA THR A 521 -20.98 -13.59 32.43
C THR A 521 -22.40 -13.17 32.05
N VAL A 522 -23.25 -12.95 33.06
CA VAL A 522 -24.63 -12.49 32.87
C VAL A 522 -24.90 -11.24 33.68
N ALA A 523 -25.81 -10.39 33.19
CA ALA A 523 -26.27 -9.19 33.88
C ALA A 523 -27.80 -9.12 33.92
N GLY A 524 -28.32 -8.52 35.00
CA GLY A 524 -29.71 -8.11 35.10
C GLY A 524 -29.93 -6.73 34.47
N LYS A 525 -31.09 -6.11 34.72
CA LYS A 525 -31.41 -4.76 34.22
C LYS A 525 -30.47 -3.66 34.78
N ASP A 526 -29.74 -3.95 35.84
CA ASP A 526 -28.75 -3.04 36.44
C ASP A 526 -27.44 -2.96 35.65
N GLY A 527 -27.24 -3.84 34.66
CA GLY A 527 -26.06 -3.88 33.80
C GLY A 527 -24.78 -4.35 34.48
N LYS A 528 -24.87 -4.92 35.69
CA LYS A 528 -23.71 -5.47 36.41
C LYS A 528 -23.50 -6.93 36.00
N PHE A 529 -22.34 -7.21 35.42
CA PHE A 529 -22.00 -8.56 34.95
C PHE A 529 -21.36 -9.41 36.04
N TYR A 530 -21.87 -10.61 36.21
CA TYR A 530 -21.36 -11.61 37.15
C TYR A 530 -20.94 -12.89 36.40
N PRO A 531 -19.85 -13.57 36.79
CA PRO A 531 -19.48 -14.88 36.25
C PRO A 531 -20.65 -15.86 36.32
N ALA A 532 -20.88 -16.61 35.25
CA ALA A 532 -22.02 -17.51 35.15
C ALA A 532 -21.56 -18.95 34.98
N GLU A 533 -22.24 -19.87 35.65
CA GLU A 533 -22.13 -21.30 35.37
C GLU A 533 -22.73 -21.55 33.98
N ALA A 534 -22.00 -22.28 33.14
CA ALA A 534 -22.42 -22.58 31.78
C ALA A 534 -22.20 -24.07 31.48
N ILE A 535 -23.21 -24.75 30.95
CA ILE A 535 -23.17 -26.18 30.62
C ILE A 535 -23.73 -26.45 29.23
N ILE A 536 -23.16 -27.40 28.51
CA ILE A 536 -23.70 -27.87 27.22
C ILE A 536 -24.89 -28.78 27.51
N VAL A 537 -26.08 -28.41 27.03
CA VAL A 537 -27.34 -29.15 27.27
C VAL A 537 -27.94 -29.77 26.02
N GLY A 538 -27.28 -29.60 24.87
CA GLY A 538 -27.72 -30.16 23.59
C GLY A 538 -26.63 -30.04 22.54
N LYS A 539 -26.92 -30.52 21.32
CA LYS A 539 -25.96 -30.51 20.21
C LYS A 539 -25.37 -29.12 19.93
N ASN A 540 -26.17 -28.07 20.08
CA ASN A 540 -25.81 -26.69 19.78
C ASN A 540 -26.30 -25.69 20.85
N GLN A 541 -26.54 -26.17 22.08
CA GLN A 541 -27.16 -25.37 23.13
C GLN A 541 -26.30 -25.33 24.40
N VAL A 542 -26.18 -24.14 24.97
CA VAL A 542 -25.54 -23.90 26.27
C VAL A 542 -26.56 -23.26 27.21
N LYS A 543 -26.71 -23.83 28.41
CA LYS A 543 -27.50 -23.23 29.49
C LYS A 543 -26.56 -22.43 30.40
N VAL A 544 -26.92 -21.19 30.71
CA VAL A 544 -26.11 -20.25 31.50
C VAL A 544 -26.92 -19.71 32.68
N LYS A 545 -26.35 -19.72 33.88
CA LYS A 545 -27.03 -19.30 35.12
C LYS A 545 -26.08 -18.61 36.10
N ASN A 546 -26.61 -17.66 36.86
CA ASN A 546 -25.97 -17.14 38.06
C ASN A 546 -27.05 -16.91 39.15
N ASN A 547 -26.81 -17.36 40.39
CA ASN A 547 -27.81 -17.30 41.46
C ASN A 547 -28.04 -15.88 42.01
N LEU A 548 -27.10 -14.95 41.83
CA LEU A 548 -27.24 -13.55 42.23
C LEU A 548 -28.02 -12.73 41.19
N VAL A 549 -28.10 -13.22 39.94
CA VAL A 549 -28.82 -12.57 38.84
C VAL A 549 -30.10 -13.35 38.55
N THR A 550 -31.16 -13.09 39.32
CA THR A 550 -32.43 -13.84 39.24
C THR A 550 -33.24 -13.57 37.99
N THR A 551 -33.04 -12.42 37.33
CA THR A 551 -33.68 -12.06 36.06
C THR A 551 -32.64 -11.59 35.05
N PRO A 552 -31.82 -12.50 34.49
CA PRO A 552 -30.79 -12.12 33.53
C PRO A 552 -31.44 -11.59 32.25
N VAL A 553 -30.87 -10.52 31.69
CA VAL A 553 -31.29 -9.90 30.42
C VAL A 553 -30.18 -9.88 29.40
N ASP A 554 -28.92 -9.94 29.85
CA ASP A 554 -27.74 -9.87 29.00
C ASP A 554 -26.73 -10.95 29.35
N VAL A 555 -25.98 -11.39 28.34
CA VAL A 555 -24.88 -12.34 28.45
C VAL A 555 -23.68 -11.86 27.63
N ARG A 556 -22.49 -12.12 28.17
CA ARG A 556 -21.21 -11.93 27.49
C ARG A 556 -20.43 -13.24 27.54
N TYR A 557 -19.70 -13.52 26.47
CA TYR A 557 -18.75 -14.62 26.38
C TYR A 557 -17.39 -14.10 25.94
N LEU A 558 -16.38 -14.32 26.79
CA LEU A 558 -15.00 -13.87 26.57
C LEU A 558 -14.89 -12.36 26.28
N TRP A 559 -15.73 -11.53 26.90
CA TRP A 559 -15.63 -10.06 26.87
C TRP A 559 -14.54 -9.56 27.83
N VAL A 560 -13.30 -9.97 27.59
CA VAL A 560 -12.12 -9.74 28.44
C VAL A 560 -10.85 -9.61 27.61
N ASN A 561 -9.72 -9.17 28.17
CA ASN A 561 -8.45 -9.13 27.43
C ASN A 561 -7.85 -10.54 27.29
N SER A 562 -7.84 -11.29 28.39
CA SER A 562 -7.41 -12.68 28.43
C SER A 562 -8.23 -13.48 29.45
N ALA A 563 -8.51 -14.73 29.12
CA ALA A 563 -9.10 -15.73 29.99
C ALA A 563 -8.84 -17.12 29.39
N ASP A 564 -9.21 -18.17 30.13
CA ASP A 564 -9.28 -19.51 29.58
C ASP A 564 -10.58 -19.70 28.78
N MET A 565 -10.48 -20.55 27.76
CA MET A 565 -11.57 -20.82 26.82
C MET A 565 -11.64 -22.33 26.56
N ASN A 566 -12.83 -22.89 26.73
CA ASN A 566 -13.06 -24.31 26.50
C ASN A 566 -14.29 -24.62 25.64
N LEU A 567 -15.11 -23.66 25.20
CA LEU A 567 -16.23 -23.93 24.28
C LEU A 567 -15.77 -24.00 22.82
N PHE A 568 -15.88 -25.20 22.22
CA PHE A 568 -15.52 -25.50 20.84
C PHE A 568 -16.65 -26.30 20.16
N ASN A 569 -16.60 -26.41 18.83
CA ASN A 569 -17.23 -27.55 18.16
C ASN A 569 -16.28 -28.76 18.14
N LYS A 570 -16.83 -29.94 17.89
CA LYS A 570 -16.08 -31.20 17.84
C LYS A 570 -15.00 -31.24 16.75
N GLU A 571 -15.09 -30.38 15.74
CA GLU A 571 -14.08 -30.22 14.70
C GLU A 571 -12.89 -29.34 15.11
N GLY A 572 -12.88 -28.82 16.35
CA GLY A 572 -11.73 -28.12 16.92
C GLY A 572 -11.70 -26.60 16.67
N PHE A 573 -12.83 -26.01 16.25
CA PHE A 573 -12.97 -24.57 16.12
C PHE A 573 -13.58 -23.94 17.38
N PRO A 574 -12.95 -22.89 17.93
CA PRO A 574 -13.43 -22.22 19.14
C PRO A 574 -14.67 -21.38 18.86
N ALA A 575 -15.51 -21.22 19.87
CA ALA A 575 -16.65 -20.31 19.80
C ALA A 575 -16.21 -18.86 19.66
N PHE A 576 -16.99 -18.08 18.92
CA PHE A 576 -16.77 -16.65 18.75
C PHE A 576 -17.06 -15.91 20.06
N PRO A 577 -16.14 -15.04 20.54
CA PRO A 577 -16.43 -14.08 21.61
C PRO A 577 -17.62 -13.18 21.22
N PHE A 578 -18.53 -12.91 22.15
CA PHE A 578 -19.72 -12.09 21.87
C PHE A 578 -20.26 -11.40 23.12
N ARG A 579 -21.20 -10.47 22.89
CA ARG A 579 -22.06 -9.84 23.90
C ARG A 579 -23.45 -9.63 23.32
N THR A 580 -24.48 -9.62 24.17
CA THR A 580 -25.87 -9.31 23.76
C THR A 580 -26.28 -7.87 24.05
N ASP A 581 -25.58 -7.22 24.99
CA ASP A 581 -25.90 -5.88 25.45
C ASP A 581 -25.37 -4.80 24.49
N LYS A 582 -25.97 -3.62 24.56
CA LYS A 582 -25.60 -2.45 23.74
C LYS A 582 -24.97 -1.31 24.55
N TYR A 583 -24.43 -1.62 25.74
CA TYR A 583 -23.77 -0.61 26.57
C TYR A 583 -22.61 0.08 25.85
N ARG A 584 -22.36 1.32 26.23
CA ARG A 584 -21.30 2.15 25.66
C ARG A 584 -19.93 1.45 25.75
N LEU A 585 -19.12 1.59 24.71
CA LEU A 585 -17.75 1.10 24.71
C LEU A 585 -16.85 2.06 25.49
N VAL A 586 -15.82 1.51 26.13
CA VAL A 586 -14.80 2.29 26.84
C VAL A 586 -14.02 3.17 25.87
N THR A 587 -13.79 2.71 24.64
CA THR A 587 -13.05 3.46 23.62
C THR A 587 -13.92 4.41 22.79
N GLU A 588 -15.20 4.56 23.13
CA GLU A 588 -16.10 5.44 22.39
C GLU A 588 -15.73 6.91 22.55
N GLY A 589 -15.47 7.60 21.43
CA GLY A 589 -14.98 8.97 21.41
C GLY A 589 -13.45 9.09 21.47
N VAL A 590 -12.72 7.98 21.47
CA VAL A 590 -11.24 7.96 21.37
C VAL A 590 -10.84 7.75 19.91
N TYR A 591 -10.22 8.76 19.29
CA TYR A 591 -9.87 8.75 17.86
C TYR A 591 -8.37 8.65 17.57
N VAL A 592 -7.53 8.98 18.55
CA VAL A 592 -6.08 8.83 18.49
C VAL A 592 -5.64 7.94 19.64
N ASN A 593 -4.61 7.10 19.42
CA ASN A 593 -4.04 6.33 20.52
C ASN A 593 -3.54 7.30 21.60
N PRO A 594 -3.86 7.07 22.89
CA PRO A 594 -3.27 7.89 23.93
C PRO A 594 -1.75 7.69 23.87
N GLU A 595 -1.03 8.81 23.89
CA GLU A 595 0.43 8.82 23.97
C GLU A 595 0.87 7.86 25.08
N PRO A 596 1.94 7.07 24.88
CA PRO A 596 2.55 6.39 26.00
C PRO A 596 2.80 7.46 27.07
N LYS A 597 2.36 7.22 28.31
CA LYS A 597 2.78 8.06 29.44
C LYS A 597 4.30 7.91 29.50
N ILE A 598 5.02 8.79 28.82
CA ILE A 598 6.46 8.93 29.01
C ILE A 598 6.57 9.34 30.47
N CYS A 599 7.14 8.46 31.29
CA CYS A 599 7.51 8.83 32.64
C CYS A 599 8.46 10.00 32.46
N ARG A 600 8.00 11.22 32.79
CA ARG A 600 8.86 12.41 32.83
C ARG A 600 9.82 12.22 34.00
N SER A 601 10.83 11.39 33.85
CA SER A 601 12.00 11.41 34.70
C SER A 601 13.03 12.34 34.04
N SER A 602 13.21 13.48 34.70
CA SER A 602 14.31 14.45 34.58
C SER A 602 14.56 15.09 33.21
N LEU A 603 13.97 16.28 33.03
CA LEU A 603 14.67 17.42 32.44
C LEU A 603 15.93 17.75 33.23
#